data_AF-A0A7V9MXI4-F1
#
_entry.id   AF-A0A7V9MXI4-F1
#
_cell.length_a   1.000
_cell.length_b   1.000
_cell.length_c   1.000
_cell.angle_alpha   90.00
_cell.angle_beta   90.00
_cell.angle_gamma   90.00
#
_symmetry.space_group_name_H-M   'P 1'
#
loop_
_entity.id
_entity.type
_entity.pdbx_description
1 polymer ?
#
loop_
_entity_poly.entity_id
_entity_poly.type
_entity_poly.pdbx_seq_one_letter_code
_entity_poly.pdbx_strand_id
1 'polypeptide(L)'
;MPILLLLVIATTLEVTGDAIIRKSLFEHQGLARIGLFLGGAALLAGYGTFLNLAPLEFGKVVGLYIATLFVVWQVITFFAFRTLPTVPVMLGGIMIVTGGLIVSFWKAAP
;
A
#
# COMPACT_ATOMS: atom_id res chain seq x y z
N MET A 1 -7.21 -3.59 -19.10
CA MET A 1 -6.71 -4.26 -17.87
C MET A 1 -7.58 -3.85 -16.70
N PRO A 2 -7.90 -4.74 -15.74
CA PRO A 2 -8.74 -4.37 -14.61
C PRO A 2 -8.00 -3.35 -13.76
N ILE A 3 -8.58 -2.18 -13.51
CA ILE A 3 -8.04 -1.10 -12.67
C ILE A 3 -7.62 -1.63 -11.29
N LEU A 4 -8.38 -2.59 -10.76
CA LEU A 4 -8.08 -3.31 -9.53
C LEU A 4 -6.73 -4.03 -9.56
N LEU A 5 -6.36 -4.63 -10.69
CA LEU A 5 -5.09 -5.35 -10.82
C LEU A 5 -3.91 -4.39 -10.73
N LEU A 6 -4.02 -3.22 -11.38
CA LEU A 6 -3.00 -2.16 -11.29
C LEU A 6 -2.87 -1.64 -9.86
N LEU A 7 -3.99 -1.42 -9.17
CA LEU A 7 -4.00 -0.99 -7.76
C LEU A 7 -3.36 -2.03 -6.84
N VAL A 8 -3.67 -3.31 -7.04
CA VAL A 8 -3.07 -4.40 -6.24
C VAL A 8 -1.56 -4.47 -6.49
N ILE A 9 -1.10 -4.39 -7.75
CA ILE A 9 0.33 -4.38 -8.07
C ILE A 9 1.02 -3.16 -7.45
N ALA A 10 0.42 -1.98 -7.62
CA ALA A 10 0.92 -0.71 -7.08
C ALA A 10 1.08 -0.76 -5.56
N THR A 11 0.01 -1.12 -4.85
CA THR A 11 0.00 -1.23 -3.38
C THR A 11 0.90 -2.35 -2.87
N THR A 12 1.04 -3.44 -3.61
CA THR A 12 1.99 -4.52 -3.26
C THR A 12 3.44 -4.03 -3.36
N LEU A 13 3.80 -3.33 -4.43
CA LEU A 13 5.13 -2.72 -4.59
C LEU A 13 5.42 -1.73 -3.46
N GLU A 14 4.44 -0.87 -3.16
CA GLU A 14 4.54 0.15 -2.12
C GLU A 14 4.80 -0.46 -0.75
N VAL A 15 3.92 -1.36 -0.31
CA VAL A 15 3.99 -1.97 1.02
C VAL A 15 5.21 -2.88 1.15
N THR A 16 5.61 -3.57 0.08
CA THR A 16 6.85 -4.38 0.08
C THR A 16 8.08 -3.48 0.20
N GLY A 17 8.11 -2.36 -0.53
CA GLY A 17 9.16 -1.36 -0.45
C GLY A 17 9.30 -0.80 0.96
N ASP A 18 8.19 -0.43 1.60
CA ASP A 18 8.16 0.05 2.98
C ASP A 18 8.66 -0.99 3.99
N ALA A 19 8.28 -2.26 3.82
CA ALA A 19 8.76 -3.35 4.66
C ALA A 19 10.28 -3.53 4.54
N ILE A 20 10.82 -3.47 3.32
CA ILE A 20 12.26 -3.59 3.05
C ILE A 20 13.03 -2.40 3.62
N ILE A 21 12.55 -1.17 3.45
CA ILE A 21 13.18 0.03 4.04
C ILE A 21 13.16 -0.07 5.56
N ARG A 22 12.04 -0.49 6.16
CA ARG A 22 11.97 -0.70 7.61
C ARG A 22 13.00 -1.72 8.09
N LYS A 23 13.13 -2.87 7.42
CA LYS A 23 14.16 -3.88 7.77
C LYS A 23 15.58 -3.37 7.56
N SER A 24 15.82 -2.56 6.53
CA SER A 24 17.10 -1.89 6.32
C SER A 24 17.44 -0.93 7.47
N LEU A 25 16.49 -0.12 7.92
CA LEU A 25 16.71 0.88 8.96
C LEU A 25 16.92 0.29 10.35
N PHE A 26 16.20 -0.78 10.70
CA PHE A 26 16.16 -1.28 12.08
C PHE A 26 16.89 -2.61 12.31
N GLU A 27 17.04 -3.47 11.30
CA GLU A 27 17.58 -4.84 11.50
C GLU A 27 18.99 -5.04 10.92
N HIS A 28 19.43 -4.23 9.95
CA HIS A 28 20.67 -4.49 9.21
C HIS A 28 21.70 -3.36 9.36
N GLN A 29 22.98 -3.72 9.48
CA GLN A 29 24.12 -2.79 9.55
C GLN A 29 25.06 -2.97 8.36
N GLY A 30 25.82 -1.92 8.01
CA GLY A 30 26.84 -1.98 6.95
C GLY A 30 26.29 -1.98 5.51
N LEU A 31 26.98 -2.66 4.59
CA LEU A 31 26.67 -2.66 3.15
C LEU A 31 25.29 -3.27 2.81
N ALA A 32 24.83 -4.24 3.60
CA ALA A 32 23.51 -4.85 3.44
C ALA A 32 22.37 -3.83 3.66
N ARG A 33 22.56 -2.84 4.54
CA ARG A 33 21.62 -1.74 4.77
C ARG A 33 21.43 -0.90 3.52
N ILE A 34 22.54 -0.52 2.87
CA ILE A 34 22.52 0.31 1.66
C ILE A 34 21.82 -0.45 0.52
N GLY A 35 22.15 -1.73 0.32
CA GLY A 35 21.51 -2.57 -0.71
C GLY A 35 20.01 -2.71 -0.50
N LEU A 36 19.57 -3.01 0.72
CA LEU A 36 18.14 -3.11 1.04
C LEU A 36 17.42 -1.76 0.93
N PHE A 37 18.05 -0.67 1.35
CA PHE A 37 17.46 0.66 1.24
C PHE A 37 17.24 1.06 -0.22
N LEU A 38 18.25 0.87 -1.08
CA LEU A 38 18.14 1.14 -2.52
C LEU A 38 17.10 0.23 -3.19
N GLY A 39 17.03 -1.05 -2.80
CA GLY A 39 16.02 -1.98 -3.29
C GLY A 39 14.59 -1.55 -2.92
N GLY A 40 14.36 -1.16 -1.66
CA GLY A 40 13.07 -0.63 -1.23
C GLY A 40 12.71 0.70 -1.90
N ALA A 41 13.68 1.59 -2.08
CA ALA A 41 13.49 2.86 -2.78
C ALA A 41 13.13 2.66 -4.27
N ALA A 42 13.75 1.68 -4.94
CA ALA A 42 13.42 1.34 -6.32
C ALA A 42 11.98 0.80 -6.46
N LEU A 43 11.51 0.00 -5.50
CA LEU A 43 10.12 -0.48 -5.48
C LEU A 43 9.12 0.66 -5.28
N LEU A 44 9.41 1.59 -4.35
CA LEU A 44 8.58 2.77 -4.14
C LEU A 44 8.55 3.70 -5.36
N ALA A 45 9.69 3.90 -6.01
CA ALA A 45 9.78 4.67 -7.25
C ALA A 45 8.98 4.01 -8.39
N GLY A 46 9.03 2.67 -8.48
CA GLY A 46 8.24 1.89 -9.42
C GLY A 46 6.75 2.06 -9.18
N TYR A 47 6.30 1.91 -7.93
CA TYR A 47 4.92 2.17 -7.53
C TYR A 47 4.47 3.59 -7.94
N GLY A 48 5.23 4.62 -7.56
CA GLY A 48 4.89 6.01 -7.86
C GLY A 48 4.75 6.25 -9.37
N THR A 49 5.60 5.60 -10.16
CA THR A 49 5.55 5.67 -11.64
C THR A 49 4.31 4.97 -12.19
N PHE A 50 4.00 3.75 -11.73
CA PHE A 50 2.80 3.01 -12.16
C PHE A 50 1.50 3.74 -11.79
N LEU A 51 1.43 4.34 -10.61
CA LEU A 51 0.24 5.07 -10.16
C LEU A 51 0.03 6.35 -10.96
N ASN A 52 1.10 7.10 -11.24
CA ASN A 52 1.00 8.36 -12.01
C ASN A 52 0.80 8.14 -13.52
N LEU A 53 1.26 7.01 -14.08
CA LEU A 53 1.00 6.65 -15.48
C LEU A 53 -0.41 6.08 -15.69
N ALA A 54 -1.11 5.67 -14.64
CA ALA A 54 -2.46 5.17 -14.76
C ALA A 54 -3.44 6.34 -15.04
N PRO A 55 -4.23 6.29 -16.13
CA PRO A 55 -5.18 7.35 -16.49
C PRO A 55 -6.44 7.25 -15.63
N LEU A 56 -6.30 7.54 -14.34
CA LEU A 56 -7.33 7.37 -13.32
C LEU A 56 -7.80 8.74 -12.83
N GLU A 57 -9.12 8.94 -12.71
CA GLU A 57 -9.68 10.09 -11.99
C GLU A 57 -9.27 9.98 -10.51
N PHE A 58 -8.23 10.72 -10.12
CA PHE A 58 -7.61 10.65 -8.79
C PHE A 58 -8.66 10.62 -7.66
N GLY A 59 -9.70 11.46 -7.73
CA GLY A 59 -10.73 11.53 -6.67
C GLY A 59 -11.46 10.21 -6.39
N LYS A 60 -11.92 9.49 -7.41
CA LYS A 60 -12.66 8.22 -7.22
C LYS A 60 -11.74 7.05 -6.91
N VAL A 61 -10.51 7.09 -7.44
CA VAL A 61 -9.56 5.99 -7.27
C VAL A 61 -8.84 6.05 -5.93
N VAL A 62 -8.66 7.24 -5.34
CA VAL A 62 -8.02 7.40 -4.02
C VAL A 62 -8.72 6.58 -2.94
N GLY A 63 -10.06 6.55 -2.91
CA GLY A 63 -10.81 5.74 -1.94
C GLY A 63 -10.49 4.24 -2.03
N LEU A 64 -10.59 3.68 -3.22
CA LEU A 64 -10.31 2.28 -3.51
C LEU A 64 -8.82 1.95 -3.32
N TYR A 65 -7.95 2.89 -3.66
CA TYR A 65 -6.50 2.79 -3.45
C TYR A 65 -6.18 2.69 -1.95
N ILE A 66 -6.69 3.59 -1.11
CA ILE A 66 -6.44 3.56 0.34
C ILE A 66 -7.01 2.28 0.96
N ALA A 67 -8.20 1.85 0.55
CA ALA A 67 -8.79 0.60 1.03
C ALA A 67 -7.93 -0.62 0.66
N THR A 68 -7.49 -0.70 -0.61
CA THR A 68 -6.63 -1.79 -1.09
C THR A 68 -5.27 -1.75 -0.41
N LEU A 69 -4.68 -0.56 -0.27
CA LEU A 69 -3.42 -0.33 0.40
C LEU A 69 -3.47 -0.85 1.83
N PHE A 70 -4.51 -0.50 2.58
CA PHE A 70 -4.68 -0.98 3.95
C PHE A 70 -4.72 -2.51 4.02
N VAL A 71 -5.50 -3.17 3.15
CA VAL A 71 -5.61 -4.63 3.12
C VAL A 71 -4.26 -5.27 2.80
N VAL A 72 -3.60 -4.81 1.74
CA VAL A 72 -2.27 -5.31 1.33
C VAL A 72 -1.24 -5.08 2.44
N TRP A 73 -1.32 -3.93 3.13
CA TRP A 73 -0.49 -3.63 4.28
C TRP A 73 -0.66 -4.67 5.39
N GLN A 74 -1.88 -4.99 5.79
CA GLN A 74 -2.09 -6.03 6.81
C GLN A 74 -1.54 -7.39 6.37
N VAL A 75 -1.71 -7.77 5.11
CA VAL A 75 -1.20 -9.04 4.56
C VAL A 75 0.33 -9.07 4.61
N ILE A 76 1.02 -8.05 4.09
CA ILE A 76 2.48 -8.02 4.09
C ILE A 76 3.02 -7.89 5.50
N THR A 77 2.39 -7.11 6.39
CA THR A 77 2.82 -7.03 7.78
C THR A 77 2.74 -8.39 8.46
N PHE A 78 1.67 -9.13 8.22
CA PHE A 78 1.53 -10.49 8.72
C PHE A 78 2.64 -11.43 8.19
N PHE A 79 2.95 -11.39 6.88
CA PHE A 79 4.02 -12.24 6.33
C PHE A 79 5.44 -11.80 6.72
N ALA A 80 5.70 -10.49 6.74
CA ALA A 80 7.04 -9.92 6.92
C ALA A 80 7.47 -9.84 8.39
N PHE A 81 6.53 -9.58 9.30
CA PHE A 81 6.77 -9.37 10.73
C PHE A 81 6.10 -10.44 11.61
N ARG A 82 5.24 -11.30 11.05
CA ARG A 82 4.51 -12.36 11.80
C ARG A 82 3.70 -11.83 12.98
N THR A 83 3.28 -10.57 12.90
CA THR A 83 2.44 -9.92 13.91
C THR A 83 0.98 -9.95 13.48
N LEU A 84 0.09 -10.27 14.41
CA LEU A 84 -1.35 -10.17 14.18
C LEU A 84 -1.82 -8.73 14.37
N PRO A 85 -2.75 -8.24 13.54
CA PRO A 85 -3.34 -6.93 13.74
C PRO A 85 -4.05 -6.87 15.09
N THR A 86 -3.83 -5.79 15.82
CA THR A 86 -4.49 -5.54 17.11
C THR A 86 -5.94 -5.10 16.91
N VAL A 87 -6.77 -5.21 17.95
CA VAL A 87 -8.18 -4.79 17.90
C VAL A 87 -8.37 -3.35 17.39
N PRO A 88 -7.56 -2.35 17.81
CA PRO A 88 -7.64 -1.00 17.26
C PRO A 88 -7.34 -0.93 15.75
N VAL A 89 -6.39 -1.72 15.26
CA VAL A 89 -6.04 -1.79 13.83
C VAL A 89 -7.18 -2.39 13.02
N MET A 90 -7.86 -3.41 13.56
CA MET A 90 -9.02 -4.01 12.89
C MET A 90 -10.19 -3.02 12.82
N LEU A 91 -10.52 -2.34 13.91
CA LEU A 91 -11.61 -1.35 13.94
C LEU A 91 -11.33 -0.15 13.02
N GLY A 92 -10.11 0.40 13.10
CA GLY A 92 -9.69 1.47 12.19
C GLY A 92 -9.68 1.00 10.74
N GLY A 93 -9.23 -0.22 10.49
CA GLY A 93 -9.23 -0.85 9.17
C GLY A 93 -10.61 -0.97 8.54
N ILE A 94 -11.61 -1.38 9.32
CA ILE A 94 -13.00 -1.42 8.86
C ILE A 94 -13.45 -0.02 8.45
N MET A 95 -13.18 1.01 9.26
CA MET A 95 -13.55 2.39 8.91
C MET A 95 -12.82 2.90 7.66
N ILE A 96 -11.55 2.56 7.47
CA ILE A 96 -10.78 2.91 6.28
C ILE A 96 -11.40 2.27 5.03
N VAL A 97 -11.70 0.97 5.08
CA VAL A 97 -12.31 0.26 3.96
C VAL A 97 -13.70 0.81 3.65
N THR A 98 -14.53 1.02 4.67
CA THR A 98 -15.86 1.63 4.50
C THR A 98 -15.77 3.03 3.91
N GLY A 99 -14.88 3.89 4.42
CA GLY A 99 -14.64 5.22 3.88
C GLY A 99 -14.16 5.20 2.42
N GLY A 100 -13.24 4.28 2.10
CA GLY A 100 -12.74 4.10 0.74
C GLY A 100 -13.83 3.66 -0.23
N LEU A 101 -14.72 2.74 0.19
CA LEU A 101 -15.87 2.32 -0.60
C LEU A 101 -16.86 3.47 -0.82
N ILE A 102 -17.11 4.30 0.20
CA ILE A 102 -17.97 5.48 0.07
C ILE A 102 -17.36 6.43 -0.97
N VAL A 103 -16.08 6.80 -0.85
CA VAL A 103 -15.43 7.74 -1.78
C VAL A 103 -15.44 7.21 -3.23
N SER A 104 -15.30 5.90 -3.42
CA SER A 104 -15.23 5.31 -4.77
C SER A 104 -16.59 5.04 -5.41
N PHE A 105 -17.61 4.69 -4.64
CA PHE A 105 -18.92 4.28 -5.18
C PHE A 105 -20.03 5.30 -4.93
N TRP A 106 -19.85 6.27 -4.04
CA TRP A 106 -20.84 7.31 -3.80
C TRP A 106 -20.82 8.34 -4.93
N LYS A 107 -21.73 8.16 -5.90
CA LYS A 107 -22.06 9.22 -6.85
C LYS A 107 -22.81 10.32 -6.09
N ALA A 108 -22.20 11.49 -5.95
CA ALA A 108 -22.97 12.70 -5.66
C ALA A 108 -24.08 12.81 -6.71
N ALA A 109 -25.32 13.01 -6.26
CA ALA A 109 -26.47 13.15 -7.14
C ALA A 109 -26.18 14.25 -8.20
N PRO A 110 -26.69 14.09 -9.44
CA PRO A 110 -26.45 15.04 -10.52
C PRO A 110 -26.91 16.47 -10.18
#